data_AF-A0A7J8VV36-F1
#
_entry.id   AF-A0A7J8VV36-F1
#
_cell.length_a   1.000
_cell.length_b   1.000
_cell.length_c   1.000
_cell.angle_alpha   90.00
_cell.angle_beta   90.00
_cell.angle_gamma   90.00
#
_symmetry.space_group_name_H-M   'P 1'
#
loop_
_entity.id
_entity.type
_entity.pdbx_description
1 polymer ?
#
loop_
_entity_poly.entity_id
_entity_poly.type
_entity_poly.pdbx_seq_one_letter_code
_entity_poly.pdbx_strand_id
1 'polypeptide(L)'
;MTRALMKAGRPIFFSLCEWGDMHPAEWGAPVGNSWRTTNDISDNWESMISRADQNEIYAEYARPGGWNDPDMLEVGNGGMTKDEYIVHFSLWAISKAPLLLGCDIRNITRETMDIITNKEVIAVNQDPYGFQAKKVRMEGDQEIWSAPLSGYKIALVLLNRGPVRYSTTARWDDIGLDPKTVVQARDLWEHKTLKTTFVGNLTATLRPHSCKLYVLKPIA
;
A
#
# COMPACT_ATOMS: atom_id res chain seq x y z
N MET A 1 21.86 -14.48 12.85
CA MET A 1 20.64 -15.20 13.27
C MET A 1 20.17 -16.21 12.22
N THR A 2 20.04 -15.84 10.94
CA THR A 2 19.55 -16.71 9.83
C THR A 2 20.12 -18.14 9.84
N ARG A 3 21.45 -18.30 9.90
CA ARG A 3 22.09 -19.63 9.94
C ARG A 3 21.63 -20.49 11.11
N ALA A 4 21.38 -19.88 12.28
CA ALA A 4 20.91 -20.59 13.46
C ALA A 4 19.46 -21.08 13.28
N LEU A 5 18.59 -20.24 12.73
CA LEU A 5 17.20 -20.62 12.40
C LEU A 5 17.16 -21.78 11.39
N MET A 6 17.98 -21.70 10.34
CA MET A 6 18.11 -22.79 9.36
C MET A 6 18.62 -24.09 10.00
N LYS A 7 19.62 -24.00 10.89
CA LYS A 7 20.17 -25.17 11.62
C LYS A 7 19.15 -25.82 12.56
N ALA A 8 18.21 -25.04 13.11
CA ALA A 8 17.16 -25.58 13.96
C ALA A 8 16.18 -26.51 13.21
N GLY A 9 16.16 -26.48 11.87
CA GLY A 9 15.39 -27.42 11.04
C GLY A 9 13.88 -27.18 11.03
N ARG A 10 13.38 -26.12 11.68
CA ARG A 10 11.98 -25.70 11.67
C ARG A 10 11.83 -24.46 10.78
N PRO A 11 10.87 -24.44 9.84
CA PRO A 11 10.51 -23.22 9.11
C PRO A 11 10.03 -22.12 10.07
N ILE A 12 10.73 -20.99 10.08
CA ILE A 12 10.42 -19.82 10.90
C ILE A 12 10.52 -18.60 9.97
N PHE A 13 9.45 -17.81 9.88
CA PHE A 13 9.49 -16.53 9.18
C PHE A 13 10.43 -15.59 9.94
N PHE A 14 11.41 -15.01 9.25
CA PHE A 14 12.41 -14.16 9.88
C PHE A 14 12.27 -12.71 9.43
N SER A 15 11.66 -11.88 10.28
CA SER A 15 11.54 -10.44 10.10
C SER A 15 12.74 -9.72 10.73
N LEU A 16 13.42 -8.89 9.94
CA LEU A 16 14.53 -8.06 10.40
C LEU A 16 13.98 -6.72 10.90
N CYS A 17 14.44 -6.28 12.07
CA CYS A 17 14.09 -4.98 12.65
C CYS A 17 15.38 -4.24 13.03
N GLU A 18 15.98 -3.59 12.04
CA GLU A 18 17.17 -2.74 12.19
C GLU A 18 16.93 -1.31 11.64
N TRP A 19 15.65 -0.98 11.45
CA TRP A 19 15.14 0.36 11.16
C TRP A 19 15.60 1.01 9.85
N GLY A 20 16.03 0.20 8.87
CA GLY A 20 16.55 0.69 7.60
C GLY A 20 18.05 0.98 7.62
N ASP A 21 18.74 0.68 8.73
CA ASP A 21 20.17 0.99 8.88
C ASP A 21 21.01 0.22 7.85
N MET A 22 21.90 0.91 7.15
CA MET A 22 22.66 0.30 6.04
C MET A 22 21.79 -0.34 4.94
N HIS A 23 20.58 0.18 4.70
CA HIS A 23 19.73 -0.15 3.53
C HIS A 23 19.40 -1.66 3.38
N PRO A 24 18.65 -2.27 4.33
CA PRO A 24 18.32 -3.70 4.31
C PRO A 24 17.56 -4.16 3.07
N ALA A 25 16.91 -3.26 2.34
CA ALA A 25 16.32 -3.61 1.04
C ALA A 25 17.33 -4.18 0.04
N GLU A 26 18.59 -3.74 0.10
CA GLU A 26 19.63 -4.16 -0.85
C GLU A 26 20.21 -5.55 -0.52
N TRP A 27 20.15 -5.97 0.75
CA TRP A 27 20.82 -7.19 1.22
C TRP A 27 19.97 -8.14 2.07
N GLY A 28 18.76 -7.76 2.46
CA GLY A 28 17.91 -8.49 3.40
C GLY A 28 17.30 -9.76 2.81
N ALA A 29 16.98 -9.76 1.52
CA ALA A 29 16.36 -10.89 0.82
C ALA A 29 17.09 -12.25 0.99
N PRO A 30 18.43 -12.36 0.89
CA PRO A 30 19.13 -13.62 1.15
C PRO A 30 19.16 -14.07 2.62
N VAL A 31 18.79 -13.20 3.57
CA VAL A 31 18.96 -13.47 5.01
C VAL A 31 17.68 -13.40 5.83
N GLY A 32 16.56 -12.93 5.29
CA GLY A 32 15.26 -12.85 5.96
C GLY A 32 14.09 -12.78 5.00
N ASN A 33 12.89 -12.65 5.55
CA ASN A 33 11.63 -12.66 4.80
C ASN A 33 10.95 -11.28 4.74
N SER A 34 11.27 -10.41 5.68
CA SER A 34 10.95 -8.99 5.64
C SER A 34 12.02 -8.21 6.38
N TRP A 35 12.08 -6.90 6.16
CA TRP A 35 12.98 -6.00 6.87
C TRP A 35 12.37 -4.62 7.02
N ARG A 36 12.46 -4.08 8.24
CA ARG A 36 12.06 -2.70 8.52
C ARG A 36 12.89 -1.75 7.67
N THR A 37 12.26 -0.83 6.95
CA THR A 37 12.94 0.17 6.12
C THR A 37 13.07 1.54 6.79
N THR A 38 12.47 1.69 7.98
CA THR A 38 12.34 2.95 8.70
C THR A 38 12.36 2.75 10.21
N ASN A 39 12.54 3.84 10.96
CA ASN A 39 12.20 3.89 12.39
C ASN A 39 10.70 3.65 12.63
N ASP A 40 10.35 3.48 13.90
CA ASP A 40 8.99 3.13 14.32
C ASP A 40 7.94 4.13 13.82
N ILE A 41 6.78 3.61 13.46
CA ILE A 41 5.59 4.40 13.20
C ILE A 41 5.03 4.95 14.54
N SER A 42 4.19 5.95 14.44
CA SER A 42 3.35 6.41 15.54
C SER A 42 1.97 6.71 15.00
N ASP A 43 0.96 6.64 15.86
CA ASP A 43 -0.44 6.87 15.51
C ASP A 43 -0.76 8.36 15.26
N ASN A 44 -0.16 8.92 14.21
CA ASN A 44 -0.47 10.23 13.66
C ASN A 44 -0.15 10.26 12.15
N TRP A 45 -0.79 11.19 11.46
CA TRP A 45 -0.74 11.33 10.02
C TRP A 45 0.69 11.53 9.49
N GLU A 46 1.46 12.41 10.11
CA GLU A 46 2.81 12.80 9.67
C GLU A 46 3.78 11.62 9.77
N SER A 47 3.72 10.87 10.87
CA SER A 47 4.52 9.67 11.04
C SER A 47 4.17 8.64 9.97
N MET A 48 2.89 8.28 9.83
CA MET A 48 2.41 7.28 8.87
C MET A 48 2.81 7.61 7.43
N ILE A 49 2.54 8.83 6.98
CA ILE A 49 2.89 9.26 5.62
C ILE A 49 4.41 9.28 5.42
N SER A 50 5.19 9.73 6.41
CA SER A 50 6.66 9.72 6.30
C SER A 50 7.23 8.30 6.18
N ARG A 51 6.59 7.29 6.81
CA ARG A 51 7.01 5.88 6.68
C ARG A 51 6.72 5.37 5.28
N ALA A 52 5.54 5.67 4.74
CA ALA A 52 5.19 5.32 3.36
C ALA A 52 6.17 5.94 2.35
N ASP A 53 6.49 7.23 2.50
CA ASP A 53 7.44 7.95 1.63
C ASP A 53 8.85 7.31 1.65
N GLN A 54 9.38 6.97 2.82
CA GLN A 54 10.71 6.36 2.95
C GLN A 54 10.74 4.91 2.43
N ASN A 55 9.67 4.16 2.64
CA ASN A 55 9.57 2.76 2.20
C ASN A 55 9.43 2.63 0.68
N GLU A 56 8.78 3.59 0.03
CA GLU A 56 8.55 3.58 -1.43
C GLU A 56 9.85 3.58 -2.24
N ILE A 57 10.88 4.26 -1.75
CA ILE A 57 12.20 4.34 -2.39
C ILE A 57 12.79 2.95 -2.66
N TYR A 58 12.44 1.96 -1.83
CA TYR A 58 12.93 0.59 -1.93
C TYR A 58 12.01 -0.36 -2.70
N ALA A 59 10.95 0.14 -3.35
CA ALA A 59 9.93 -0.68 -3.99
C ALA A 59 10.47 -1.71 -4.99
N GLU A 60 11.59 -1.42 -5.66
CA GLU A 60 12.20 -2.35 -6.63
C GLU A 60 12.85 -3.58 -6.01
N TYR A 61 13.16 -3.55 -4.71
CA TYR A 61 13.83 -4.65 -4.01
C TYR A 61 12.84 -5.69 -3.47
N ALA A 62 11.61 -5.26 -3.15
CA ALA A 62 10.56 -6.15 -2.65
C ALA A 62 10.13 -7.16 -3.72
N ARG A 63 9.98 -8.42 -3.30
CA ARG A 63 9.63 -9.54 -4.17
C ARG A 63 9.09 -10.72 -3.35
N PRO A 64 8.42 -11.70 -3.96
CA PRO A 64 8.00 -12.91 -3.27
C PRO A 64 9.11 -13.54 -2.42
N GLY A 65 8.88 -13.60 -1.11
CA GLY A 65 9.82 -14.13 -0.12
C GLY A 65 10.68 -13.10 0.62
N GLY A 66 10.67 -11.83 0.21
CA GLY A 66 11.41 -10.73 0.84
C GLY A 66 10.71 -9.38 0.66
N TRP A 67 10.20 -8.81 1.75
CA TRP A 67 9.31 -7.64 1.72
C TRP A 67 9.86 -6.45 2.53
N ASN A 68 9.71 -5.25 1.98
CA ASN A 68 9.95 -4.03 2.75
C ASN A 68 8.85 -3.87 3.82
N ASP A 69 9.26 -3.51 5.03
CA ASP A 69 8.39 -3.35 6.19
C ASP A 69 8.39 -1.89 6.68
N PRO A 70 7.37 -1.09 6.34
CA PRO A 70 7.18 0.27 6.85
C PRO A 70 6.64 0.33 8.29
N ASP A 71 6.68 -0.79 9.03
CA ASP A 71 6.20 -1.00 10.41
C ASP A 71 4.73 -1.41 10.52
N MET A 72 4.27 -1.64 11.75
CA MET A 72 2.92 -2.14 12.06
C MET A 72 1.79 -1.17 11.69
N LEU A 73 0.56 -1.70 11.59
CA LEU A 73 -0.64 -0.91 11.36
C LEU A 73 -1.12 -0.25 12.66
N GLU A 74 -1.36 1.06 12.60
CA GLU A 74 -1.89 1.87 13.72
C GLU A 74 -3.43 1.97 13.69
N VAL A 75 -4.06 1.28 12.73
CA VAL A 75 -5.51 1.33 12.50
C VAL A 75 -6.29 0.96 13.75
N GLY A 76 -7.00 1.93 14.32
CA GLY A 76 -7.85 1.75 15.50
C GLY A 76 -7.23 2.18 16.83
N ASN A 77 -6.05 2.81 16.84
CA ASN A 77 -5.40 3.29 18.07
C ASN A 77 -5.87 4.69 18.54
N GLY A 78 -6.60 5.42 17.69
CA GLY A 78 -7.38 6.63 18.04
C GLY A 78 -6.71 7.98 17.74
N GLY A 79 -5.46 7.98 17.28
CA GLY A 79 -4.68 9.17 16.93
C GLY A 79 -4.85 9.67 15.50
N MET A 80 -5.50 8.89 14.62
CA MET A 80 -5.86 9.29 13.27
C MET A 80 -7.38 9.20 13.02
N THR A 81 -7.86 9.97 12.05
CA THR A 81 -9.23 9.91 11.57
C THR A 81 -9.47 8.64 10.75
N LYS A 82 -10.75 8.29 10.52
CA LYS A 82 -11.14 7.19 9.64
C LYS A 82 -10.47 7.26 8.26
N ASP A 83 -10.50 8.44 7.64
CA ASP A 83 -9.98 8.62 6.29
C ASP A 83 -8.47 8.44 6.25
N GLU A 84 -7.77 8.90 7.28
CA GLU A 84 -6.33 8.70 7.45
C GLU A 84 -5.98 7.22 7.68
N TYR A 85 -6.78 6.48 8.46
CA TYR A 85 -6.62 5.03 8.59
C TYR A 85 -6.90 4.27 7.29
N ILE A 86 -7.86 4.74 6.49
CA ILE A 86 -8.10 4.19 5.14
C ILE A 86 -6.89 4.43 4.24
N VAL A 87 -6.27 5.62 4.30
CA VAL A 87 -5.02 5.92 3.59
C VAL A 87 -3.90 4.98 4.07
N HIS A 88 -3.68 4.89 5.38
CA HIS A 88 -2.68 4.03 6.02
C HIS A 88 -2.79 2.60 5.49
N PHE A 89 -3.96 1.99 5.65
CA PHE A 89 -4.19 0.61 5.23
C PHE A 89 -4.04 0.43 3.71
N SER A 90 -4.45 1.42 2.91
CA SER A 90 -4.30 1.37 1.44
C SER A 90 -2.84 1.42 1.01
N LEU A 91 -2.04 2.32 1.60
CA LEU A 91 -0.62 2.47 1.27
C LEU A 91 0.20 1.25 1.70
N TRP A 92 -0.07 0.68 2.87
CA TRP A 92 0.56 -0.58 3.30
C TRP A 92 0.17 -1.73 2.38
N ALA A 93 -1.12 -1.84 2.03
CA ALA A 93 -1.60 -2.90 1.17
C ALA A 93 -0.98 -2.85 -0.23
N ILE A 94 -1.01 -1.68 -0.89
CA ILE A 94 -0.46 -1.53 -2.24
C ILE A 94 1.08 -1.63 -2.24
N SER A 95 1.73 -1.33 -1.11
CA SER A 95 3.19 -1.47 -0.96
C SER A 95 3.66 -2.91 -0.68
N LYS A 96 2.76 -3.89 -0.59
CA LYS A 96 3.08 -5.27 -0.16
C LYS A 96 3.75 -5.35 1.21
N ALA A 97 3.50 -4.36 2.06
CA ALA A 97 3.98 -4.35 3.43
C ALA A 97 3.36 -5.51 4.23
N PRO A 98 4.04 -6.03 5.27
CA PRO A 98 3.40 -6.84 6.28
C PRO A 98 2.17 -6.12 6.87
N LEU A 99 1.01 -6.78 6.87
CA LEU A 99 -0.21 -6.26 7.48
C LEU A 99 -0.35 -6.78 8.92
N LEU A 100 0.48 -6.26 9.82
CA LEU A 100 0.50 -6.63 11.24
C LEU A 100 -0.33 -5.63 12.05
N LEU A 101 -1.36 -6.12 12.76
CA LEU A 101 -2.25 -5.28 13.56
C LEU A 101 -1.54 -4.78 14.83
N GLY A 102 -1.51 -3.46 15.04
CA GLY A 102 -0.98 -2.82 16.25
C GLY A 102 -2.03 -2.40 17.27
N CYS A 103 -3.31 -2.71 17.05
CA CYS A 103 -4.43 -2.29 17.91
C CYS A 103 -4.92 -3.37 18.88
N ASP A 104 -5.71 -2.98 19.89
CA ASP A 104 -6.36 -3.94 20.80
C ASP A 104 -7.55 -4.66 20.13
N ILE A 105 -7.28 -5.86 19.62
CA ILE A 105 -8.29 -6.70 18.94
C ILE A 105 -9.45 -7.16 19.84
N ARG A 106 -9.33 -7.04 21.17
CA ARG A 106 -10.40 -7.42 22.12
C ARG A 106 -11.50 -6.37 22.18
N ASN A 107 -11.19 -5.14 21.79
CA ASN A 107 -12.10 -3.98 21.85
C ASN A 107 -12.07 -3.21 20.53
N ILE A 108 -12.29 -3.94 19.42
CA ILE A 108 -12.25 -3.36 18.08
C ILE A 108 -13.58 -2.68 17.74
N THR A 109 -13.51 -1.44 17.24
CA THR A 109 -14.71 -0.75 16.75
C THR A 109 -15.16 -1.34 15.41
N ARG A 110 -16.44 -1.14 15.06
CA ARG A 110 -16.95 -1.54 13.74
C ARG A 110 -16.19 -0.85 12.61
N GLU A 111 -15.84 0.42 12.79
CA GLU A 111 -15.08 1.17 11.79
C GLU A 111 -13.68 0.58 11.57
N THR A 112 -12.95 0.28 12.64
CA THR A 112 -11.65 -0.39 12.57
C THR A 112 -11.78 -1.75 11.86
N MET A 113 -12.81 -2.53 12.23
CA MET A 113 -13.08 -3.83 11.62
C MET A 113 -13.35 -3.72 10.11
N ASP A 114 -14.16 -2.75 9.69
CA ASP A 114 -14.48 -2.50 8.28
C ASP A 114 -13.21 -2.18 7.46
N ILE A 115 -12.22 -1.50 8.07
CA ILE A 115 -10.92 -1.20 7.44
C ILE A 115 -10.07 -2.46 7.33
N ILE A 116 -9.75 -3.10 8.46
CA ILE A 116 -8.75 -4.18 8.49
C ILE A 116 -9.23 -5.51 7.89
N THR A 117 -10.54 -5.66 7.66
CA THR A 117 -11.13 -6.87 7.05
C THR A 117 -11.57 -6.69 5.61
N ASN A 118 -11.26 -5.55 4.98
CA ASN A 118 -11.59 -5.33 3.57
C ASN A 118 -10.81 -6.32 2.68
N LYS A 119 -11.53 -7.38 2.24
CA LYS A 119 -10.97 -8.47 1.45
C LYS A 119 -10.40 -8.03 0.10
N GLU A 120 -10.93 -6.97 -0.49
CA GLU A 120 -10.45 -6.48 -1.79
C GLU A 120 -9.11 -5.76 -1.65
N VAL A 121 -8.95 -4.97 -0.58
CA VAL A 121 -7.68 -4.29 -0.28
C VAL A 121 -6.61 -5.30 0.17
N ILE A 122 -6.98 -6.29 0.99
CA ILE A 122 -6.10 -7.40 1.36
C ILE A 122 -5.70 -8.20 0.11
N ALA A 123 -6.61 -8.44 -0.83
CA ALA A 123 -6.29 -9.15 -2.07
C ALA A 123 -5.28 -8.37 -2.96
N VAL A 124 -5.26 -7.04 -2.89
CA VAL A 124 -4.15 -6.27 -3.48
C VAL A 124 -2.85 -6.63 -2.78
N ASN A 125 -2.77 -6.54 -1.44
CA ASN A 125 -1.55 -6.89 -0.70
C ASN A 125 -1.06 -8.32 -0.97
N GLN A 126 -1.98 -9.28 -1.08
CA GLN A 126 -1.69 -10.70 -1.25
C GLN A 126 -1.61 -11.15 -2.72
N ASP A 127 -1.61 -10.21 -3.68
CA ASP A 127 -1.54 -10.53 -5.10
C ASP A 127 -0.24 -11.31 -5.42
N PRO A 128 -0.33 -12.47 -6.10
CA PRO A 128 0.82 -13.37 -6.30
C PRO A 128 1.88 -12.79 -7.25
N TYR A 129 1.57 -11.72 -7.99
CA TYR A 129 2.57 -11.05 -8.81
C TYR A 129 3.60 -10.32 -7.94
N GLY A 130 3.22 -9.87 -6.75
CA GLY A 130 4.16 -9.46 -5.70
C GLY A 130 4.93 -8.17 -5.97
N PHE A 131 4.47 -7.31 -6.90
CA PHE A 131 5.11 -6.02 -7.14
C PHE A 131 4.63 -4.97 -6.13
N GLN A 132 5.57 -4.41 -5.37
CA GLN A 132 5.33 -3.23 -4.55
C GLN A 132 5.06 -2.00 -5.44
N ALA A 133 4.05 -1.20 -5.07
CA ALA A 133 3.77 0.03 -5.79
C ALA A 133 4.85 1.09 -5.59
N LYS A 134 4.99 1.91 -6.63
CA LYS A 134 5.76 3.15 -6.62
C LYS A 134 4.83 4.36 -6.65
N LYS A 135 5.33 5.49 -6.18
CA LYS A 135 4.71 6.80 -6.39
C LYS A 135 5.06 7.25 -7.81
N VAL A 136 4.10 7.13 -8.72
CA VAL A 136 4.31 7.41 -10.15
C VAL A 136 4.15 8.89 -10.50
N ARG A 137 3.42 9.65 -9.69
CA ARG A 137 3.29 11.10 -9.83
C ARG A 137 3.03 11.76 -8.48
N MET A 138 3.58 12.96 -8.30
CA MET A 138 3.31 13.84 -7.15
C MET A 138 3.22 15.28 -7.63
N GLU A 139 2.12 15.96 -7.31
CA GLU A 139 1.89 17.37 -7.61
C GLU A 139 1.36 18.08 -6.36
N GLY A 140 2.27 18.73 -5.62
CA GLY A 140 1.95 19.26 -4.30
C GLY A 140 1.47 18.15 -3.36
N ASP A 141 0.26 18.29 -2.83
CA ASP A 141 -0.36 17.33 -1.93
C ASP A 141 -1.07 16.16 -2.64
N GLN A 142 -1.06 16.13 -3.98
CA GLN A 142 -1.74 15.10 -4.75
C GLN A 142 -0.75 14.04 -5.19
N GLU A 143 -1.06 12.78 -4.89
CA GLU A 143 -0.20 11.65 -5.23
C GLU A 143 -0.93 10.55 -5.97
N ILE A 144 -0.16 9.87 -6.82
CA ILE A 144 -0.61 8.74 -7.60
C ILE A 144 0.36 7.60 -7.35
N TRP A 145 -0.16 6.49 -6.85
CA TRP A 145 0.62 5.28 -6.62
C TRP A 145 0.07 4.15 -7.46
N SER A 146 0.96 3.36 -8.05
CA SER A 146 0.53 2.26 -8.89
C SER A 146 1.47 1.06 -8.83
N ALA A 147 0.87 -0.13 -8.96
CA ALA A 147 1.55 -1.40 -9.16
C ALA A 147 0.79 -2.25 -10.17
N PRO A 148 1.49 -3.00 -11.03
CA PRO A 148 0.85 -4.09 -11.76
C PRO A 148 0.43 -5.20 -10.78
N LEU A 149 -0.67 -5.86 -11.10
CA LEU A 149 -1.19 -7.03 -10.40
C LEU A 149 -1.28 -8.22 -11.37
N SER A 150 -1.48 -9.41 -10.82
CA SER A 150 -1.76 -10.62 -11.59
C SER A 150 -2.93 -10.43 -12.58
N GLY A 151 -2.87 -11.10 -13.72
CA GLY A 151 -3.93 -11.06 -14.73
C GLY A 151 -4.08 -9.70 -15.44
N TYR A 152 -2.95 -8.99 -15.65
CA TYR A 152 -2.89 -7.70 -16.35
C TYR A 152 -3.71 -6.58 -15.70
N LYS A 153 -4.06 -6.74 -14.43
CA LYS A 153 -4.74 -5.70 -13.65
C LYS A 153 -3.72 -4.71 -13.11
N ILE A 154 -4.18 -3.54 -12.69
CA ILE A 154 -3.36 -2.50 -12.07
C ILE A 154 -4.02 -2.05 -10.78
N ALA A 155 -3.25 -1.99 -9.69
CA ALA A 155 -3.66 -1.28 -8.48
C ALA A 155 -3.32 0.21 -8.65
N LEU A 156 -4.25 1.07 -8.23
CA LEU A 156 -4.12 2.51 -8.31
C LEU A 156 -4.60 3.16 -7.02
N VAL A 157 -3.74 3.90 -6.33
CA VAL A 157 -4.15 4.83 -5.27
C VAL A 157 -4.10 6.26 -5.81
N LEU A 158 -5.21 6.98 -5.67
CA LEU A 158 -5.24 8.44 -5.75
C LEU A 158 -5.30 8.98 -4.33
N LEU A 159 -4.32 9.77 -3.93
CA LEU A 159 -4.19 10.27 -2.57
C LEU A 159 -4.19 11.80 -2.56
N ASN A 160 -4.94 12.37 -1.61
CA ASN A 160 -4.86 13.76 -1.25
C ASN A 160 -4.27 13.89 0.16
N ARG A 161 -3.04 14.41 0.25
CA ARG A 161 -2.33 14.68 1.50
C ARG A 161 -2.68 16.02 2.13
N GLY A 162 -3.44 16.86 1.42
CA GLY A 162 -3.63 18.26 1.76
C GLY A 162 -4.87 18.50 2.62
N PRO A 163 -5.01 19.72 3.18
CA PRO A 163 -6.09 20.08 4.09
C PRO A 163 -7.40 20.47 3.36
N VAL A 164 -7.40 20.52 2.02
CA VAL A 164 -8.56 20.92 1.22
C VAL A 164 -8.93 19.85 0.21
N ARG A 165 -10.15 19.92 -0.34
CA ARG A 165 -10.59 18.99 -1.39
C ARG A 165 -9.84 19.23 -2.69
N TYR A 166 -9.35 18.16 -3.30
CA TYR A 166 -8.67 18.19 -4.59
C TYR A 166 -9.22 17.14 -5.55
N SER A 167 -9.13 17.42 -6.85
CA SER A 167 -9.36 16.43 -7.89
C SER A 167 -8.03 15.92 -8.40
N THR A 168 -7.75 14.65 -8.15
CA THR A 168 -6.50 13.99 -8.57
C THR A 168 -6.79 13.14 -9.80
N THR A 169 -5.90 13.20 -10.80
CA THR A 169 -6.07 12.51 -12.09
C THR A 169 -4.88 11.61 -12.39
N ALA A 170 -5.11 10.29 -12.48
CA ALA A 170 -4.14 9.36 -13.03
C ALA A 170 -4.27 9.27 -14.54
N ARG A 171 -3.18 9.56 -15.25
CA ARG A 171 -3.10 9.36 -16.70
C ARG A 171 -2.50 7.99 -16.98
N TRP A 172 -2.90 7.36 -18.09
CA TRP A 172 -2.47 6.00 -18.42
C TRP A 172 -0.96 5.90 -18.61
N ASP A 173 -0.36 6.95 -19.17
CA ASP A 173 1.10 7.07 -19.30
C ASP A 173 1.82 7.04 -17.95
N ASP A 174 1.23 7.60 -16.89
CA ASP A 174 1.84 7.59 -15.54
C ASP A 174 1.83 6.16 -14.94
N ILE A 175 0.88 5.32 -15.32
CA ILE A 175 0.65 3.98 -14.73
C ILE A 175 1.02 2.83 -15.66
N GLY A 176 1.74 3.11 -16.75
CA GLY A 176 2.24 2.09 -17.67
C GLY A 176 1.18 1.43 -18.55
N LEU A 177 0.07 2.13 -18.83
CA LEU A 177 -0.94 1.70 -19.79
C LEU A 177 -0.82 2.50 -21.10
N ASP A 178 -1.14 1.86 -22.24
CA ASP A 178 -1.32 2.59 -23.50
C ASP A 178 -2.51 3.57 -23.34
N PRO A 179 -2.39 4.85 -23.73
CA PRO A 179 -3.46 5.86 -23.61
C PRO A 179 -4.80 5.47 -24.23
N LYS A 180 -4.83 4.57 -25.20
CA LYS A 180 -6.03 4.09 -25.88
C LYS A 180 -6.68 2.90 -25.17
N THR A 181 -6.02 2.34 -24.15
CA THR A 181 -6.54 1.20 -23.39
C THR A 181 -7.84 1.57 -22.71
N VAL A 182 -8.89 0.81 -22.99
CA VAL A 182 -10.16 0.90 -22.26
C VAL A 182 -10.04 0.07 -20.99
N VAL A 183 -10.39 0.65 -19.84
CA VAL A 183 -10.37 -0.06 -18.56
C VAL A 183 -11.71 0.04 -17.85
N GLN A 184 -12.03 -1.00 -17.09
CA GLN A 184 -13.05 -0.96 -16.06
C GLN A 184 -12.38 -0.74 -14.70
N ALA A 185 -12.89 0.21 -13.92
CA ALA A 185 -12.36 0.53 -12.59
C ALA A 185 -13.28 -0.03 -11.49
N ARG A 186 -12.68 -0.71 -10.51
CA ARG A 186 -13.31 -1.20 -9.29
C ARG A 186 -12.83 -0.36 -8.11
N ASP A 187 -13.72 0.37 -7.43
CA ASP A 187 -13.44 1.05 -6.17
C ASP A 187 -13.49 0.04 -5.02
N LEU A 188 -12.35 -0.18 -4.36
CA LEU A 188 -12.22 -1.23 -3.35
C LEU A 188 -12.81 -0.84 -2.00
N TRP A 189 -12.93 0.45 -1.72
CA TRP A 189 -13.50 0.96 -0.46
C TRP A 189 -15.02 1.14 -0.56
N GLU A 190 -15.53 1.47 -1.73
CA GLU A 190 -16.99 1.49 -1.99
C GLU A 190 -17.55 0.12 -2.37
N HIS A 191 -16.68 -0.89 -2.55
CA HIS A 191 -17.06 -2.20 -3.08
C HIS A 191 -17.91 -2.09 -4.36
N LYS A 192 -17.52 -1.18 -5.25
CA LYS A 192 -18.33 -0.83 -6.44
C LYS A 192 -17.50 -0.79 -7.71
N THR A 193 -18.00 -1.46 -8.75
CA THR A 193 -17.47 -1.30 -10.10
C THR A 193 -18.09 -0.04 -10.69
N LEU A 194 -17.26 0.88 -11.17
CA LEU A 194 -17.73 2.12 -11.77
C LEU A 194 -18.46 1.78 -13.08
N LYS A 195 -19.61 2.43 -13.30
CA LYS A 195 -20.48 2.12 -14.45
C LYS A 195 -19.85 2.52 -15.79
N THR A 196 -19.02 3.56 -15.78
CA THR A 196 -18.29 4.04 -16.95
C THR A 196 -17.00 3.27 -17.12
N THR A 197 -16.64 3.03 -18.38
CA THR A 197 -15.28 2.64 -18.75
C THR A 197 -14.42 3.90 -18.87
N PHE A 198 -13.12 3.76 -18.70
CA PHE A 198 -12.16 4.86 -18.72
C PHE A 198 -11.14 4.64 -19.83
N VAL A 199 -10.72 5.72 -20.47
CA VAL A 199 -9.70 5.74 -21.52
C VAL A 199 -8.79 6.94 -21.27
N GLY A 200 -7.48 6.70 -21.30
CA GLY A 200 -6.45 7.72 -21.15
C GLY A 200 -6.25 8.26 -19.73
N ASN A 201 -7.30 8.35 -18.90
CA ASN A 201 -7.19 8.77 -17.50
C ASN A 201 -8.39 8.35 -16.63
N LEU A 202 -8.21 8.49 -15.31
CA LEU A 202 -9.26 8.47 -14.29
C LEU A 202 -9.03 9.59 -13.29
N THR A 203 -10.06 10.40 -13.06
CA THR A 203 -10.08 11.49 -12.06
C THR A 203 -11.03 11.17 -10.92
N ALA A 204 -10.61 11.47 -9.69
CA ALA A 204 -11.47 11.42 -8.52
C ALA A 204 -11.30 12.68 -7.66
N THR A 205 -12.41 13.18 -7.12
CA THR A 205 -12.39 14.26 -6.11
C THR A 205 -12.27 13.66 -4.71
N LEU A 206 -11.22 14.05 -4.00
CA LEU A 206 -10.82 13.52 -2.71
C LEU A 206 -11.07 14.56 -1.61
N ARG A 207 -11.47 14.08 -0.43
CA ARG A 207 -11.50 14.88 0.80
C ARG A 207 -10.07 15.12 1.32
N PRO A 208 -9.88 16.08 2.24
CA PRO A 208 -8.63 16.20 2.96
C PRO A 208 -8.22 14.85 3.57
N HIS A 209 -6.93 14.53 3.49
CA HIS A 209 -6.33 13.30 4.05
C HIS A 209 -7.11 12.03 3.72
N SER A 210 -7.52 11.89 2.47
CA SER A 210 -8.29 10.74 2.00
C SER A 210 -7.70 10.18 0.71
N CYS A 211 -7.96 8.90 0.46
CA CYS A 211 -7.61 8.28 -0.80
C CYS A 211 -8.80 7.58 -1.46
N LYS A 212 -8.59 7.23 -2.72
CA LYS A 212 -9.33 6.17 -3.42
C LYS A 212 -8.34 5.09 -3.85
N LEU A 213 -8.69 3.84 -3.60
CA LEU A 213 -7.94 2.68 -4.06
C LEU A 213 -8.81 1.93 -5.08
N TYR A 214 -8.28 1.82 -6.30
CA TYR A 214 -8.90 1.14 -7.41
C TYR A 214 -8.10 -0.09 -7.84
N VAL A 215 -8.82 -1.08 -8.37
CA VAL A 215 -8.25 -2.05 -9.31
C VAL A 215 -8.77 -1.73 -10.70
N LEU A 216 -7.86 -1.45 -11.61
CA LEU A 216 -8.14 -1.25 -13.03
C LEU A 216 -7.97 -2.58 -13.76
N LYS A 217 -8.96 -2.93 -14.56
CA LYS A 217 -8.94 -4.10 -15.44
C LYS A 217 -9.03 -3.60 -16.89
N PRO A 218 -7.96 -3.73 -17.69
CA PRO A 218 -8.05 -3.56 -19.13
C PRO A 218 -9.12 -4.46 -19.72
N ILE A 219 -9.96 -3.89 -20.58
CA ILE A 219 -10.97 -4.59 -21.36
C ILE A 219 -10.67 -4.32 -22.83
N ALA A 220 -10.43 -5.40 -23.58
CA ALA A 220 -10.31 -5.34 -25.02
C ALA A 220 -11.67 -5.07 -25.67
#